data_AF-A0A9D2HD39-F1
#
_entry.id   AF-A0A9D2HD39-F1
#
_cell.length_a   1.000
_cell.length_b   1.000
_cell.length_c   1.000
_cell.angle_alpha   90.00
_cell.angle_beta   90.00
_cell.angle_gamma   90.00
#
_symmetry.space_group_name_H-M   'P 1'
#
loop_
_entity.id
_entity.type
_entity.pdbx_description
1 polymer ?
#
loop_
_entity_poly.entity_id
_entity_poly.type
_entity_poly.pdbx_seq_one_letter_code
_entity_poly.pdbx_strand_id
1 'polypeptide(L)'
;MLDPKQCVLFSGGAAGTEQFFGAQAEAWGIEEVNYSFEGHQIERSRGVRVLTSDELALKDVSMTYVSRLMGREYTRAPLFRKVLQSICWQVSSGQEVLVVGSIQSDKTVKGGTGWGAEFAKLCNKPLLVFDQERNGWFRWNKEDWEAEADPVIAHSHFTATGTRFLEANGRKAIADLYSRSFSR
;
A
#
# COMPACT_ATOMS: atom_id res chain seq x y z
N MET A 1 8.62 -19.23 -7.84
CA MET A 1 7.35 -18.71 -7.30
C MET A 1 7.38 -18.88 -5.81
N LEU A 2 6.80 -17.93 -5.07
CA LEU A 2 6.69 -18.01 -3.62
C LEU A 2 5.61 -19.03 -3.24
N ASP A 3 5.76 -19.67 -2.08
CA ASP A 3 4.68 -20.47 -1.46
C ASP A 3 3.69 -19.50 -0.79
N PRO A 4 2.42 -19.43 -1.24
CA PRO A 4 1.40 -18.56 -0.65
C PRO A 4 1.26 -18.72 0.87
N LYS A 5 1.45 -19.94 1.39
CA LYS A 5 1.27 -20.26 2.81
C LYS A 5 2.36 -19.70 3.70
N GLN A 6 3.47 -19.27 3.11
CA GLN A 6 4.58 -18.62 3.82
C GLN A 6 4.54 -17.09 3.67
N CYS A 7 3.50 -16.57 3.02
CA CYS A 7 3.38 -15.16 2.71
C CYS A 7 2.35 -14.45 3.59
N VAL A 8 2.60 -13.17 3.85
CA VAL A 8 1.70 -12.28 4.59
C VAL A 8 1.54 -10.96 3.84
N LEU A 9 0.29 -10.61 3.54
CA LEU A 9 -0.10 -9.30 3.03
C LEU A 9 -0.36 -8.33 4.20
N PHE A 10 0.28 -7.17 4.18
CA PHE A 10 -0.01 -6.06 5.09
C PHE A 10 -0.77 -4.95 4.35
N SER A 11 -1.91 -4.49 4.90
CA SER A 11 -2.72 -3.44 4.27
C SER A 11 -3.60 -2.70 5.30
N GLY A 12 -4.45 -1.77 4.86
CA GLY A 12 -5.38 -1.00 5.71
C GLY A 12 -6.84 -1.44 5.61
N GLY A 13 -7.15 -2.38 4.73
CA GLY A 13 -8.51 -2.88 4.51
C GLY A 13 -9.48 -1.85 3.91
N ALA A 14 -8.98 -0.75 3.33
CA ALA A 14 -9.82 0.27 2.72
C ALA A 14 -10.52 -0.23 1.44
N ALA A 15 -11.61 0.45 1.06
CA ALA A 15 -12.30 0.21 -0.21
C ALA A 15 -11.36 0.31 -1.41
N GLY A 16 -11.66 -0.45 -2.47
CA GLY A 16 -10.92 -0.38 -3.73
C GLY A 16 -9.68 -1.27 -3.76
N THR A 17 -8.49 -0.67 -3.81
CA THR A 17 -7.24 -1.40 -4.02
C THR A 17 -6.96 -2.40 -2.90
N GLU A 18 -6.99 -1.96 -1.64
CA GLU A 18 -6.63 -2.78 -0.48
C GLU A 18 -7.57 -3.97 -0.31
N GLN A 19 -8.88 -3.70 -0.41
CA GLN A 19 -9.91 -4.74 -0.44
C GLN A 19 -9.65 -5.78 -1.53
N PHE A 20 -9.28 -5.36 -2.75
CA PHE A 20 -9.06 -6.27 -3.86
C PHE A 20 -7.76 -7.06 -3.73
N PHE A 21 -6.67 -6.44 -3.27
CA PHE A 21 -5.44 -7.16 -2.92
C PHE A 21 -5.71 -8.23 -1.88
N GLY A 22 -6.47 -7.92 -0.84
CA GLY A 22 -6.83 -8.90 0.18
C GLY A 22 -7.71 -10.02 -0.35
N ALA A 23 -8.68 -9.73 -1.22
CA ALA A 23 -9.49 -10.76 -1.87
C ALA A 23 -8.65 -11.72 -2.72
N GLN A 24 -7.64 -11.20 -3.43
CA GLN A 24 -6.67 -12.03 -4.14
C GLN A 24 -5.82 -12.84 -3.16
N ALA A 25 -5.28 -12.22 -2.10
CA ALA A 25 -4.50 -12.93 -1.08
C ALA A 25 -5.27 -14.13 -0.50
N GLU A 26 -6.52 -13.92 -0.12
CA GLU A 26 -7.41 -14.99 0.37
C GLU A 26 -7.63 -16.10 -0.67
N ALA A 27 -7.88 -15.75 -1.93
CA ALA A 27 -8.07 -16.72 -3.01
C ALA A 27 -6.82 -17.56 -3.32
N TRP A 28 -5.63 -17.06 -2.95
CA TRP A 28 -4.35 -17.75 -3.06
C TRP A 28 -3.90 -18.43 -1.76
N GLY A 29 -4.65 -18.26 -0.66
CA GLY A 29 -4.32 -18.85 0.65
C GLY A 29 -3.23 -18.09 1.42
N ILE A 30 -3.03 -16.80 1.11
CA ILE A 30 -2.07 -15.91 1.76
C ILE A 30 -2.71 -15.33 3.03
N GLU A 31 -1.93 -15.27 4.11
CA GLU A 31 -2.36 -14.60 5.33
C GLU A 31 -2.41 -13.08 5.13
N GLU A 32 -3.28 -12.39 5.87
CA GLU A 32 -3.33 -10.94 5.77
C GLU A 32 -3.48 -10.29 7.13
N VAL A 33 -2.88 -9.11 7.25
CA VAL A 33 -3.00 -8.23 8.40
C VAL A 33 -3.45 -6.85 7.90
N ASN A 34 -4.68 -6.49 8.25
CA ASN A 34 -5.29 -5.21 7.91
C ASN A 34 -5.22 -4.27 9.12
N TYR A 35 -4.24 -3.35 9.14
CA TYR A 35 -4.08 -2.40 10.23
C TYR A 35 -5.19 -1.35 10.22
N SER A 36 -5.88 -1.24 11.34
CA SER A 36 -7.00 -0.32 11.53
C SER A 36 -6.92 0.33 12.91
N PHE A 37 -7.89 1.19 13.24
CA PHE A 37 -8.02 1.84 14.54
C PHE A 37 -9.48 2.20 14.80
N GLU A 38 -9.80 2.57 16.03
CA GLU A 38 -11.16 2.94 16.41
C GLU A 38 -11.70 4.12 15.56
N GLY A 39 -12.85 3.92 14.92
CA GLY A 39 -13.47 4.88 14.00
C GLY A 39 -12.95 4.85 12.56
N HIS A 40 -12.01 3.96 12.23
CA HIS A 40 -11.54 3.78 10.86
C HIS A 40 -12.58 2.98 10.03
N GLN A 41 -12.97 3.53 8.88
CA GLN A 41 -13.85 2.85 7.94
C GLN A 41 -13.04 1.88 7.07
N ILE A 42 -13.38 0.60 7.16
CA ILE A 42 -12.76 -0.49 6.40
C ILE A 42 -13.84 -1.28 5.66
N GLU A 43 -13.49 -1.78 4.48
CA GLU A 43 -14.34 -2.71 3.71
C GLU A 43 -13.93 -4.16 3.93
N ARG A 44 -12.65 -4.39 4.23
CA ARG A 44 -12.12 -5.74 4.46
C ARG A 44 -11.89 -5.98 5.94
N SER A 45 -12.69 -6.87 6.53
CA SER A 45 -12.65 -7.20 7.96
C SER A 45 -11.78 -8.40 8.31
N ARG A 46 -11.37 -9.20 7.33
CA ARG A 46 -10.48 -10.35 7.55
C ARG A 46 -9.06 -9.87 7.91
N GLY A 47 -8.45 -10.52 8.90
CA GLY A 47 -7.09 -10.19 9.34
C GLY A 47 -6.95 -8.82 10.01
N VAL A 48 -8.05 -8.19 10.46
CA VAL A 48 -7.99 -6.85 11.05
C VAL A 48 -7.21 -6.85 12.37
N ARG A 49 -6.25 -5.93 12.46
CA ARG A 49 -5.53 -5.58 13.69
C ARG A 49 -5.86 -4.14 14.06
N VAL A 50 -6.65 -3.97 15.11
CA VAL A 50 -6.98 -2.65 15.65
C VAL A 50 -5.83 -2.16 16.52
N LEU A 51 -5.17 -1.08 16.09
CA LEU A 51 -4.07 -0.44 16.81
C LEU A 51 -4.60 0.40 17.97
N THR A 52 -3.95 0.28 19.11
CA THR A 52 -4.17 1.14 20.27
C THR A 52 -3.61 2.55 20.05
N SER A 53 -4.01 3.50 20.90
CA SER A 53 -3.44 4.86 20.89
C SER A 53 -1.92 4.87 21.08
N ASP A 54 -1.40 3.99 21.93
CA ASP A 54 0.04 3.88 22.20
C ASP A 54 0.79 3.30 20.99
N GLU A 55 0.25 2.26 20.35
CA GLU A 55 0.83 1.71 19.12
C GLU A 55 0.81 2.71 17.96
N LEU A 56 -0.27 3.48 17.81
CA LEU A 56 -0.34 4.56 16.84
C LEU A 56 0.73 5.63 17.11
N ALA A 57 0.97 5.97 18.38
CA ALA A 57 2.00 6.92 18.77
C ALA A 57 3.43 6.44 18.46
N LEU A 58 3.69 5.12 18.43
CA LEU A 58 5.00 4.57 18.03
C LEU A 58 5.37 4.83 16.55
N LYS A 59 4.37 5.11 15.71
CA LYS A 59 4.55 5.44 14.28
C LYS A 59 4.10 6.86 13.97
N ASP A 60 4.21 7.74 14.96
CA ASP A 60 3.80 9.11 14.82
C ASP A 60 4.72 9.91 13.88
N VAL A 61 4.13 10.80 13.11
CA VAL A 61 4.84 11.58 12.09
C VAL A 61 4.42 13.04 12.16
N SER A 62 5.40 13.92 11.98
CA SER A 62 5.14 15.36 11.94
C SER A 62 4.30 15.70 10.71
N MET A 63 3.10 16.24 10.94
CA MET A 63 2.24 16.71 9.85
C MET A 63 2.93 17.76 8.97
N THR A 64 3.76 18.63 9.57
CA THR A 64 4.56 19.61 8.84
C THR A 64 5.57 18.93 7.91
N TYR A 65 6.19 17.85 8.36
CA TYR A 65 7.10 17.06 7.54
C TYR A 65 6.36 16.38 6.38
N VAL A 66 5.23 15.73 6.67
CA VAL A 66 4.39 15.08 5.65
C VAL A 66 3.93 16.09 4.60
N SER A 67 3.40 17.25 5.00
CA SER A 67 2.95 18.27 4.04
C SER A 67 4.08 18.79 3.15
N ARG A 68 5.28 19.01 3.71
CA ARG A 68 6.46 19.44 2.95
C ARG A 68 6.93 18.37 1.97
N LEU A 69 7.03 17.13 2.41
CA LEU A 69 7.47 16.00 1.57
C LEU A 69 6.50 15.77 0.40
N MET A 70 5.19 15.88 0.67
CA MET A 70 4.14 15.61 -0.31
C MET A 70 3.78 16.84 -1.16
N GLY A 71 4.39 18.01 -0.92
CA GLY A 71 4.10 19.25 -1.64
C GLY A 71 2.64 19.74 -1.51
N ARG A 72 1.91 19.35 -0.47
CA ARG A 72 0.48 19.66 -0.31
C ARG A 72 0.04 19.80 1.15
N GLU A 73 -1.01 20.58 1.37
CA GLU A 73 -1.60 20.73 2.69
C GLU A 73 -2.58 19.60 2.98
N TYR A 74 -2.49 19.06 4.20
CA TYR A 74 -3.41 18.05 4.71
C TYR A 74 -4.24 18.60 5.86
N THR A 75 -5.44 18.06 6.02
CA THR A 75 -6.29 18.38 7.17
C THR A 75 -5.57 18.01 8.47
N ARG A 76 -5.65 18.88 9.48
CA ARG A 76 -5.14 18.59 10.83
C ARG A 76 -6.13 17.81 11.69
N ALA A 77 -7.13 17.19 11.08
CA ALA A 77 -8.12 16.39 11.78
C ALA A 77 -7.44 15.20 12.48
N PRO A 78 -7.75 14.90 13.77
CA PRO A 78 -7.14 13.81 14.50
C PRO A 78 -7.25 12.45 13.78
N LEU A 79 -8.35 12.23 13.08
CA LEU A 79 -8.59 11.02 12.30
C LEU A 79 -7.56 10.83 11.18
N PHE A 80 -7.17 11.92 10.50
CA PHE A 80 -6.21 11.86 9.40
C PHE A 80 -4.83 11.44 9.89
N ARG A 81 -4.41 11.92 11.07
CA ARG A 81 -3.15 11.51 11.70
C ARG A 81 -3.13 10.01 11.98
N LYS A 82 -4.22 9.46 12.52
CA LYS A 82 -4.36 8.00 12.76
C LYS A 82 -4.25 7.19 11.46
N VAL A 83 -4.80 7.70 10.36
CA VAL A 83 -4.63 7.07 9.03
C VAL A 83 -3.14 7.01 8.65
N LEU A 84 -2.40 8.12 8.74
CA LEU A 84 -0.97 8.14 8.42
C LEU A 84 -0.15 7.18 9.30
N GLN A 85 -0.44 7.15 10.60
CA GLN A 85 0.19 6.23 11.56
C GLN A 85 -0.08 4.77 11.20
N SER A 86 -1.32 4.44 10.83
CA SER A 86 -1.68 3.09 10.38
C SER A 86 -0.96 2.69 9.08
N ILE A 87 -0.81 3.61 8.12
CA ILE A 87 -0.05 3.38 6.89
C ILE A 87 1.44 3.13 7.21
N CYS A 88 2.01 3.86 8.16
CA CYS A 88 3.38 3.61 8.61
C CYS A 88 3.55 2.22 9.22
N TRP A 89 2.56 1.70 9.94
CA TRP A 89 2.54 0.29 10.39
C TRP A 89 2.51 -0.68 9.22
N GLN A 90 1.62 -0.46 8.25
CA GLN A 90 1.50 -1.31 7.04
C GLN A 90 2.83 -1.44 6.31
N VAL A 91 3.43 -0.30 5.96
CA VAL A 91 4.70 -0.23 5.22
C VAL A 91 5.86 -0.74 6.06
N SER A 92 5.87 -0.49 7.37
CA SER A 92 6.95 -1.00 8.24
C SER A 92 6.98 -2.54 8.27
N SER A 93 5.83 -3.19 8.20
CA SER A 93 5.70 -4.64 8.33
C SER A 93 6.01 -5.42 7.05
N GLY A 94 5.75 -4.86 5.86
CA GLY A 94 6.11 -5.49 4.57
C GLY A 94 7.58 -5.26 4.20
N GLN A 95 8.19 -6.15 3.43
CA GLN A 95 9.56 -5.99 2.92
C GLN A 95 9.59 -5.24 1.59
N GLU A 96 8.53 -5.36 0.80
CA GLU A 96 8.26 -4.56 -0.40
C GLU A 96 6.90 -3.87 -0.31
N VAL A 97 6.70 -2.82 -1.09
CA VAL A 97 5.46 -2.03 -1.12
C VAL A 97 4.91 -1.96 -2.54
N LEU A 98 3.66 -2.37 -2.68
CA LEU A 98 2.90 -2.36 -3.93
C LEU A 98 1.81 -1.30 -3.82
N VAL A 99 1.71 -0.46 -4.83
CA VAL A 99 0.79 0.67 -4.84
C VAL A 99 -0.01 0.68 -6.13
N VAL A 100 -1.31 0.96 -6.06
CA VAL A 100 -2.12 1.30 -7.25
C VAL A 100 -2.62 2.73 -7.14
N GLY A 101 -2.34 3.56 -8.13
CA GLY A 101 -2.69 4.97 -8.10
C GLY A 101 -2.34 5.68 -9.40
N SER A 102 -2.05 6.99 -9.31
CA SER A 102 -1.54 7.79 -10.43
C SER A 102 -0.28 8.53 -10.00
N ILE A 103 0.80 8.39 -10.78
CA ILE A 103 2.08 9.09 -10.56
C ILE A 103 1.95 10.53 -11.05
N GLN A 104 2.19 11.47 -10.15
CA GLN A 104 2.14 12.90 -10.42
C GLN A 104 3.44 13.41 -11.05
N SER A 105 3.43 14.63 -11.57
CA SER A 105 4.61 15.28 -12.16
C SER A 105 5.74 15.52 -11.15
N ASP A 106 5.41 15.63 -9.86
CA ASP A 106 6.37 15.75 -8.75
C ASP A 106 6.89 14.38 -8.26
N LYS A 107 6.60 13.30 -8.99
CA LYS A 107 6.98 11.91 -8.67
C LYS A 107 6.31 11.32 -7.43
N THR A 108 5.34 12.02 -6.83
CA THR A 108 4.51 11.46 -5.76
C THR A 108 3.32 10.69 -6.33
N VAL A 109 2.68 9.87 -5.51
CA VAL A 109 1.40 9.25 -5.86
C VAL A 109 0.23 10.11 -5.34
N LYS A 110 -0.82 10.20 -6.14
CA LYS A 110 -2.02 10.99 -5.82
C LYS A 110 -2.72 10.52 -4.54
N GLY A 111 -3.19 11.47 -3.73
CA GLY A 111 -4.06 11.21 -2.58
C GLY A 111 -3.36 10.60 -1.35
N GLY A 112 -4.14 10.06 -0.40
CA GLY A 112 -3.62 9.48 0.85
C GLY A 112 -2.65 8.32 0.62
N THR A 113 -2.84 7.57 -0.46
CA THR A 113 -1.95 6.52 -0.97
C THR A 113 -0.51 7.00 -1.17
N GLY A 114 -0.33 8.26 -1.56
CA GLY A 114 0.98 8.87 -1.73
C GLY A 114 1.84 8.83 -0.48
N TRP A 115 1.24 8.91 0.71
CA TRP A 115 2.00 8.79 1.94
C TRP A 115 2.65 7.42 2.10
N GLY A 116 1.94 6.34 1.75
CA GLY A 116 2.49 4.98 1.78
C GLY A 116 3.69 4.82 0.83
N ALA A 117 3.58 5.37 -0.37
CA ALA A 117 4.67 5.37 -1.36
C ALA A 117 5.89 6.17 -0.85
N GLU A 118 5.70 7.41 -0.38
CA GLU A 118 6.82 8.22 0.12
C GLU A 118 7.46 7.62 1.37
N PHE A 119 6.65 7.07 2.28
CA PHE A 119 7.19 6.39 3.46
C PHE A 119 8.00 5.14 3.09
N ALA A 120 7.60 4.40 2.04
CA ALA A 120 8.40 3.29 1.51
C ALA A 120 9.75 3.76 0.96
N LYS A 121 9.79 4.91 0.26
CA LYS A 121 11.04 5.55 -0.19
C LYS A 121 11.95 5.90 0.99
N LEU A 122 11.40 6.49 2.06
CA LEU A 122 12.15 6.82 3.28
C LEU A 122 12.72 5.57 3.97
N CYS A 123 11.98 4.47 3.96
CA CYS A 123 12.44 3.19 4.49
C CYS A 123 13.38 2.42 3.54
N ASN A 124 13.70 2.95 2.35
CA ASN A 124 14.49 2.28 1.31
C ASN A 124 13.93 0.91 0.91
N LYS A 125 12.61 0.74 0.89
CA LYS A 125 11.97 -0.52 0.50
C LYS A 125 11.77 -0.59 -1.02
N PRO A 126 11.86 -1.77 -1.65
CA PRO A 126 11.37 -1.97 -3.00
C PRO A 126 9.94 -1.45 -3.12
N LEU A 127 9.70 -0.61 -4.12
CA LEU A 127 8.44 0.10 -4.30
C LEU A 127 8.01 0.01 -5.76
N LEU A 128 6.80 -0.54 -5.97
CA LEU A 128 6.14 -0.64 -7.25
C LEU A 128 4.83 0.14 -7.23
N VAL A 129 4.57 0.89 -8.30
CA VAL A 129 3.29 1.57 -8.53
C VAL A 129 2.71 1.08 -9.85
N PHE A 130 1.48 0.59 -9.83
CA PHE A 130 0.65 0.53 -11.03
C PHE A 130 -0.02 1.87 -11.21
N ASP A 131 0.34 2.58 -12.28
CA ASP A 131 -0.30 3.83 -12.66
C ASP A 131 -1.53 3.49 -13.52
N GLN A 132 -2.74 3.77 -13.02
CA GLN A 132 -3.98 3.48 -13.74
C GLN A 132 -4.14 4.35 -15.00
N GLU A 133 -3.65 5.60 -14.98
CA GLU A 133 -3.76 6.54 -16.09
C GLU A 133 -2.80 6.16 -17.23
N ARG A 134 -1.60 5.70 -16.86
CA ARG A 134 -0.58 5.23 -17.82
C ARG A 134 -0.71 3.75 -18.17
N ASN A 135 -1.58 3.02 -17.48
CA ASN A 135 -1.84 1.60 -17.65
C ASN A 135 -0.56 0.74 -17.60
N GLY A 136 0.30 0.96 -16.60
CA GLY A 136 1.60 0.30 -16.52
C GLY A 136 2.18 0.25 -15.11
N TRP A 137 3.10 -0.69 -14.89
CA TRP A 137 3.86 -0.80 -13.65
C TRP A 137 5.15 0.02 -13.73
N PHE A 138 5.50 0.63 -12.60
CA PHE A 138 6.70 1.45 -12.46
C PHE A 138 7.40 1.12 -11.14
N ARG A 139 8.72 0.92 -11.19
CA ARG A 139 9.57 0.74 -10.02
C ARG A 139 10.26 2.03 -9.66
N TRP A 140 10.33 2.31 -8.36
CA TRP A 140 11.15 3.40 -7.86
C TRP A 140 12.64 3.00 -7.84
N ASN A 141 13.49 3.73 -8.57
CA ASN A 141 14.93 3.46 -8.63
C ASN A 141 15.77 4.38 -7.71
N LYS A 142 15.12 5.05 -6.74
CA LYS A 142 15.66 6.08 -5.82
C LYS A 142 15.74 7.49 -6.40
N GLU A 143 15.60 7.66 -7.70
CA GLU A 143 15.62 8.96 -8.36
C GLU A 143 14.36 9.22 -9.19
N ASP A 144 13.90 8.20 -9.92
CA ASP A 144 12.74 8.25 -10.79
C ASP A 144 11.93 6.94 -10.80
N TRP A 145 10.79 7.02 -11.47
CA TRP A 145 9.93 5.90 -11.81
C TRP A 145 10.36 5.30 -13.14
N GLU A 146 10.84 4.06 -13.09
CA GLU A 146 11.24 3.28 -14.25
C GLU A 146 10.14 2.29 -14.61
N ALA A 147 9.75 2.22 -15.88
CA ALA A 147 8.74 1.27 -16.32
C ALA A 147 9.24 -0.17 -16.12
N GLU A 148 8.41 -1.01 -15.51
CA GLU A 148 8.72 -2.42 -15.29
C GLU A 148 7.68 -3.29 -15.97
N ALA A 149 8.13 -4.13 -16.89
CA ALA A 149 7.29 -5.13 -17.52
C ALA A 149 7.09 -6.32 -16.59
N ASP A 150 5.83 -6.72 -16.41
CA ASP A 150 5.44 -7.96 -15.72
C ASP A 150 6.11 -8.18 -14.34
N PRO A 151 6.01 -7.22 -13.40
CA PRO A 151 6.57 -7.41 -12.07
C PRO A 151 5.93 -8.60 -11.36
N VAL A 152 6.67 -9.11 -10.36
CA VAL A 152 6.26 -10.16 -9.43
C VAL A 152 6.46 -9.69 -7.99
N ILE A 153 5.68 -10.26 -7.07
CA ILE A 153 5.87 -10.15 -5.62
C ILE A 153 7.11 -10.97 -5.29
N ALA A 154 8.18 -10.29 -4.87
CA ALA A 154 9.49 -10.88 -4.67
C ALA A 154 9.73 -11.32 -3.23
N HIS A 155 8.92 -10.85 -2.28
CA HIS A 155 9.09 -11.05 -0.85
C HIS A 155 7.88 -11.71 -0.22
N SER A 156 8.12 -12.62 0.73
CA SER A 156 7.04 -13.31 1.45
C SER A 156 6.17 -12.35 2.27
N HIS A 157 6.76 -11.29 2.81
CA HIS A 157 6.05 -10.24 3.54
C HIS A 157 5.98 -9.00 2.66
N PHE A 158 4.79 -8.57 2.27
CA PHE A 158 4.63 -7.43 1.37
C PHE A 158 3.47 -6.55 1.81
N THR A 159 3.58 -5.27 1.51
CA THR A 159 2.53 -4.28 1.77
C THR A 159 1.80 -3.97 0.47
N ALA A 160 0.48 -3.92 0.49
CA ALA A 160 -0.29 -3.39 -0.62
C ALA A 160 -1.21 -2.25 -0.17
N THR A 161 -1.16 -1.12 -0.88
CA THR A 161 -2.03 0.03 -0.66
C THR A 161 -2.44 0.65 -1.99
N GLY A 162 -3.41 1.55 -2.01
CA GLY A 162 -3.81 2.16 -3.27
C GLY A 162 -5.02 3.08 -3.20
N THR A 163 -5.45 3.49 -4.38
CA THR A 163 -6.66 4.27 -4.59
C THR A 163 -7.90 3.53 -4.10
N ARG A 164 -8.89 4.30 -3.61
CA ARG A 164 -10.25 3.80 -3.35
C ARG A 164 -11.05 3.58 -4.63
N PHE A 165 -10.64 4.24 -5.72
CA PHE A 165 -11.28 4.17 -7.03
C PHE A 165 -10.51 3.22 -7.94
N LEU A 166 -10.56 1.93 -7.60
CA LEU A 166 -9.86 0.88 -8.35
C LEU A 166 -10.58 0.60 -9.68
N GLU A 167 -9.89 0.86 -10.77
CA GLU A 167 -10.39 0.68 -12.14
C GLU A 167 -10.20 -0.76 -12.64
N ALA A 168 -10.80 -1.08 -13.79
CA ALA A 168 -10.75 -2.42 -14.38
C ALA A 168 -9.32 -2.85 -14.73
N ASN A 169 -8.50 -1.94 -15.23
CA ASN A 169 -7.09 -2.21 -15.51
C ASN A 169 -6.28 -2.45 -14.23
N GLY A 170 -6.53 -1.68 -13.16
CA GLY A 170 -5.93 -1.92 -11.85
C GLY A 170 -6.29 -3.29 -11.29
N ARG A 171 -7.56 -3.71 -11.37
CA ARG A 171 -8.00 -5.06 -10.98
C ARG A 171 -7.25 -6.14 -11.76
N LYS A 172 -7.16 -5.97 -13.08
CA LYS A 172 -6.43 -6.90 -13.94
C LYS A 172 -4.94 -6.96 -13.55
N ALA A 173 -4.29 -5.81 -13.39
CA ALA A 173 -2.88 -5.73 -13.03
C ALA A 173 -2.58 -6.44 -11.70
N ILE A 174 -3.44 -6.29 -10.69
CA ILE A 174 -3.32 -7.00 -9.41
C ILE A 174 -3.51 -8.51 -9.63
N ALA A 175 -4.56 -8.93 -10.34
CA ALA A 175 -4.82 -10.35 -10.57
C ALA A 175 -3.65 -11.03 -11.31
N ASP A 176 -3.14 -10.38 -12.35
CA ASP A 176 -1.99 -10.83 -13.13
C ASP A 176 -0.73 -10.89 -12.26
N LEU A 177 -0.50 -9.89 -11.40
CA LEU A 177 0.62 -9.87 -10.44
C LEU A 177 0.62 -11.11 -9.53
N TYR A 178 -0.51 -11.43 -8.90
CA TYR A 178 -0.60 -12.65 -8.07
C TYR A 178 -0.35 -13.92 -8.90
N SER A 179 -0.95 -14.01 -10.08
CA SER A 179 -0.82 -15.19 -10.94
C SER A 179 0.61 -15.48 -11.39
N ARG A 180 1.43 -14.43 -11.59
CA ARG A 180 2.85 -14.57 -11.95
C ARG A 180 3.73 -14.91 -10.74
N SER A 181 3.34 -14.44 -9.55
CA SER A 181 4.18 -14.50 -8.35
C SER A 181 4.07 -15.86 -7.63
N PHE A 182 2.90 -16.48 -7.69
CA PHE A 182 2.55 -17.64 -6.88
C PHE A 182 2.16 -18.85 -7.72
N SER A 183 2.53 -20.03 -7.23
CA SER A 183 2.03 -21.33 -7.70
C SER A 183 1.06 -21.90 -6.67
N ARG A 184 -0.01 -22.54 -7.15
CA ARG A 184 -0.96 -23.27 -6.29
C ARG A 184 -0.46 -24.66 -5.92
#